data_AF-A0A7C9VJ80-F1
#
_entry.id   AF-A0A7C9VJ80-F1
#
_cell.length_a   1.000
_cell.length_b   1.000
_cell.length_c   1.000
_cell.angle_alpha   90.00
_cell.angle_beta   90.00
_cell.angle_gamma   90.00
#
_symmetry.space_group_name_H-M   'P 1'
#
loop_
_entity.id
_entity.type
_entity.pdbx_description
1 polymer ?
#
loop_
_entity_poly.entity_id
_entity_poly.type
_entity_poly.pdbx_seq_one_letter_code
_entity_poly.pdbx_strand_id
1 'polypeptide(L)'
;MSNTNNTLANAEVQTNAAQQSQSAEQGTVAFVTLETLRTLIQDGGYRAEIVTDGKISFLRSASNGLDFDLRPGNIFVNEPADVDQKPQRFADLVFVVLFAVQGAFPAELLNRWNQTHRFGRLFIDRTNPDREFLVLSLDVSVAGGATTAYLRHQLAIWDSLMRQLVPWLRDELAKIAPTVNTQTTASSDQVLPMQPANA
;
A
#
# COMPACT_ATOMS: atom_id res chain seq x y z
N MET A 1 8.66 -40.89 44.79
CA MET A 1 7.28 -40.45 44.46
C MET A 1 7.27 -38.94 44.21
N SER A 2 8.07 -38.41 43.26
CA SER A 2 8.38 -36.95 43.25
C SER A 2 8.28 -36.25 41.89
N ASN A 3 7.60 -36.80 40.88
CA ASN A 3 7.53 -36.17 39.54
C ASN A 3 6.17 -35.61 39.12
N THR A 4 5.10 -35.75 39.92
CA THR A 4 3.76 -35.30 39.51
C THR A 4 3.54 -33.80 39.74
N ASN A 5 4.21 -33.19 40.73
CA ASN A 5 3.99 -31.79 41.08
C ASN A 5 4.63 -30.80 40.11
N ASN A 6 5.66 -31.21 39.35
CA ASN A 6 6.35 -30.32 38.42
C ASN A 6 5.63 -30.19 37.06
N THR A 7 4.77 -31.15 36.71
CA THR A 7 4.05 -31.15 35.42
C THR A 7 2.81 -30.24 35.46
N LEU A 8 2.13 -30.17 36.61
CA LEU A 8 0.94 -29.31 36.79
C LEU A 8 1.30 -27.83 36.85
N ALA A 9 2.38 -27.47 37.53
CA ALA A 9 2.87 -26.08 37.59
C ALA A 9 3.29 -25.54 36.22
N ASN A 10 3.89 -26.37 35.36
CA ASN A 10 4.28 -25.95 34.01
C ASN A 10 3.07 -25.78 33.07
N ALA A 11 2.01 -26.57 33.25
CA ALA A 11 0.78 -26.44 32.46
C ALA A 11 0.02 -25.14 32.77
N GLU A 12 -0.04 -24.73 34.04
CA GLU A 12 -0.69 -23.46 34.46
C GLU A 12 0.08 -22.23 33.96
N VAL A 13 1.42 -22.26 33.98
CA VAL A 13 2.25 -21.17 33.46
C VAL A 13 2.09 -21.02 31.94
N GLN A 14 2.01 -22.13 31.19
CA GLN A 14 1.75 -22.10 29.74
C GLN A 14 0.33 -21.63 29.40
N THR A 15 -0.66 -22.01 30.20
CA THR A 15 -2.06 -21.58 30.02
C THR A 15 -2.21 -20.08 30.27
N ASN A 16 -1.58 -19.56 31.33
CA ASN A 16 -1.58 -18.13 31.64
C ASN A 16 -0.78 -17.30 30.61
N ALA A 17 0.34 -17.81 30.10
CA ALA A 17 1.10 -17.15 29.04
C ALA A 17 0.30 -17.08 27.72
N ALA A 18 -0.35 -18.19 27.33
CA ALA A 18 -1.23 -18.22 26.16
C ALA A 18 -2.46 -17.30 26.31
N GLN A 19 -3.04 -17.23 27.51
CA GLN A 19 -4.15 -16.32 27.83
C GLN A 19 -3.72 -14.86 27.88
N GLN A 20 -2.51 -14.54 28.38
CA GLN A 20 -1.96 -13.17 28.33
C GLN A 20 -1.64 -12.73 26.90
N SER A 21 -1.11 -13.64 26.06
CA SER A 21 -0.91 -13.36 24.63
C SER A 21 -2.22 -13.15 23.88
N GLN A 22 -3.28 -13.92 24.19
CA GLN A 22 -4.61 -13.73 23.60
C GLN A 22 -5.32 -12.46 24.10
N SER A 23 -5.07 -12.03 25.34
CA SER A 23 -5.66 -10.81 25.90
C SER A 23 -5.04 -9.53 25.32
N ALA A 24 -3.74 -9.56 25.01
CA ALA A 24 -3.03 -8.45 24.38
C ALA A 24 -3.49 -8.18 22.93
N GLU A 25 -4.05 -9.18 22.24
CA GLU A 25 -4.64 -9.01 20.91
C GLU A 25 -6.06 -8.42 20.92
N GLN A 26 -6.71 -8.34 22.08
CA GLN A 26 -8.13 -7.93 22.24
C GLN A 26 -8.32 -6.44 22.61
N GLY A 27 -7.29 -5.61 22.47
CA GLY A 27 -7.43 -4.17 22.62
C GLY A 27 -8.28 -3.58 21.49
N THR A 28 -9.45 -3.02 21.81
CA THR A 28 -10.24 -2.26 20.85
C THR A 28 -9.59 -0.89 20.62
N VAL A 29 -9.17 -0.64 19.39
CA VAL A 29 -8.65 0.60 18.84
C VAL A 29 -9.82 1.41 18.26
N ALA A 30 -10.30 2.41 19.00
CA ALA A 30 -11.36 3.30 18.53
C ALA A 30 -10.84 4.45 17.65
N PHE A 31 -9.53 4.73 17.72
CA PHE A 31 -8.84 5.77 16.97
C PHE A 31 -7.37 5.40 16.82
N VAL A 32 -6.69 6.03 15.87
CA VAL A 32 -5.23 5.92 15.69
C VAL A 32 -4.55 7.27 15.83
N THR A 33 -3.35 7.28 16.37
CA THR A 33 -2.39 8.40 16.29
C THR A 33 -1.17 7.96 15.48
N LEU A 34 -0.37 8.91 14.99
CA LEU A 34 0.85 8.59 14.24
C LEU A 34 1.83 7.74 15.05
N GLU A 35 1.95 7.98 16.36
CA GLU A 35 2.79 7.20 17.26
C GLU A 35 2.28 5.77 17.41
N THR A 36 0.97 5.58 17.58
CA THR A 36 0.40 4.22 17.69
C THR A 36 0.57 3.44 16.39
N LEU A 37 0.42 4.10 15.23
CA LEU A 37 0.67 3.49 13.91
C LEU A 37 2.15 3.14 13.76
N ARG A 38 3.06 4.03 14.16
CA ARG A 38 4.50 3.76 14.13
C ARG A 38 4.84 2.51 14.92
N THR A 39 4.38 2.40 16.16
CA THR A 39 4.62 1.22 17.01
C THR A 39 4.04 -0.03 16.35
N LEU A 40 2.81 0.02 15.84
CA LEU A 40 2.18 -1.12 15.19
C LEU A 40 2.97 -1.63 13.98
N ILE A 41 3.47 -0.71 13.16
CA ILE A 41 4.26 -1.03 11.96
C ILE A 41 5.63 -1.59 12.36
N GLN A 42 6.27 -1.02 13.38
CA GLN A 42 7.54 -1.51 13.93
C GLN A 42 7.43 -2.90 14.56
N ASP A 43 6.34 -3.17 15.28
CA ASP A 43 6.03 -4.50 15.81
C ASP A 43 5.83 -5.54 14.69
N GLY A 44 5.37 -5.10 13.52
CA GLY A 44 5.29 -5.90 12.31
C GLY A 44 6.65 -6.18 11.63
N GLY A 45 7.76 -5.66 12.17
CA GLY A 45 9.11 -5.83 11.64
C GLY A 45 9.52 -4.80 10.58
N TYR A 46 8.69 -3.79 10.34
CA TYR A 46 8.98 -2.74 9.36
C TYR A 46 9.73 -1.58 10.01
N ARG A 47 10.52 -0.86 9.20
CA ARG A 47 11.00 0.47 9.60
C ARG A 47 9.85 1.46 9.45
N ALA A 48 9.70 2.37 10.41
CA ALA A 48 8.69 3.40 10.34
C ALA A 48 9.22 4.71 10.91
N GLU A 49 9.02 5.79 10.17
CA GLU A 49 9.37 7.14 10.55
C GLU A 49 8.18 8.08 10.37
N ILE A 50 8.05 9.06 11.27
CA ILE A 50 7.05 10.12 11.10
C ILE A 50 7.70 11.19 10.25
N VAL A 51 7.08 11.49 9.12
CA VAL A 51 7.51 12.52 8.17
C VAL A 51 6.51 13.67 8.23
N THR A 52 7.02 14.88 8.35
CA THR A 52 6.22 16.10 8.26
C THR A 52 6.60 16.84 6.99
N ASP A 53 5.63 17.00 6.08
CA ASP A 53 5.76 17.78 4.84
C ASP A 53 4.75 18.92 4.86
N GLY A 54 5.26 20.14 5.02
CA GLY A 54 4.45 21.34 5.22
C GLY A 54 3.54 21.22 6.44
N LYS A 55 2.24 21.10 6.21
CA LYS A 55 1.21 20.97 7.27
C LYS A 55 0.72 19.54 7.48
N ILE A 56 1.22 18.58 6.69
CA ILE A 56 0.75 17.19 6.73
C ILE A 56 1.82 16.36 7.42
N SER A 57 1.42 15.58 8.43
CA SER A 57 2.28 14.57 9.04
C SER A 57 1.74 13.18 8.73
N PHE A 58 2.61 12.29 8.29
CA PHE A 58 2.28 10.93 7.91
C PHE A 58 3.40 9.97 8.34
N LEU A 59 3.13 8.68 8.30
CA LEU A 59 4.13 7.66 8.57
C LEU A 59 4.73 7.19 7.26
N ARG A 60 6.04 7.09 7.15
CA ARG A 60 6.74 6.46 6.03
C ARG A 60 7.36 5.15 6.44
N SER A 61 7.22 4.15 5.56
CA SER A 61 7.79 2.83 5.72
C SER A 61 8.25 2.30 4.36
N ALA A 62 8.86 1.12 4.35
CA ALA A 62 9.30 0.47 3.12
C ALA A 62 9.07 -1.04 3.21
N SER A 63 8.60 -1.64 2.11
CA SER A 63 8.48 -3.09 1.93
C SER A 63 9.01 -3.49 0.58
N ASN A 64 9.75 -4.61 0.51
CA ASN A 64 10.25 -5.18 -0.74
C ASN A 64 11.00 -4.18 -1.65
N GLY A 65 11.71 -3.21 -1.07
CA GLY A 65 12.44 -2.17 -1.79
C GLY A 65 11.58 -1.01 -2.32
N LEU A 66 10.33 -0.92 -1.89
CA LEU A 66 9.41 0.16 -2.24
C LEU A 66 8.99 0.93 -1.00
N ASP A 67 9.17 2.25 -1.04
CA ASP A 67 8.67 3.15 0.00
C ASP A 67 7.16 3.31 -0.11
N PHE A 68 6.49 3.33 1.02
CA PHE A 68 5.06 3.61 1.11
C PHE A 68 4.75 4.49 2.32
N ASP A 69 3.70 5.29 2.19
CA ASP A 69 3.22 6.15 3.26
C ASP A 69 1.94 5.58 3.88
N LEU A 70 1.74 5.79 5.17
CA LEU A 70 0.45 5.69 5.84
C LEU A 70 0.02 7.10 6.20
N ARG A 71 -1.00 7.59 5.50
CA ARG A 71 -1.50 8.95 5.66
C ARG A 71 -2.78 8.91 6.51
N PRO A 72 -2.79 9.55 7.69
CA PRO A 72 -4.02 9.64 8.47
C PRO A 72 -5.06 10.49 7.73
N GLY A 73 -6.32 10.09 7.82
CA GLY A 73 -7.44 10.75 7.14
C GLY A 73 -8.29 11.59 8.10
N ASN A 74 -9.53 11.15 8.35
CA ASN A 74 -10.49 11.96 9.10
C ASN A 74 -10.12 12.06 10.59
N ILE A 75 -10.25 13.26 11.14
CA ILE A 75 -9.99 13.57 12.56
C ILE A 75 -11.28 13.38 13.35
N PHE A 76 -11.20 12.90 14.60
CA PHE A 76 -12.35 12.92 15.50
C PHE A 76 -12.64 14.35 15.99
N VAL A 77 -13.81 14.89 15.61
CA VAL A 77 -14.15 16.34 15.69
C VAL A 77 -14.43 16.87 17.12
N ASN A 78 -14.33 16.04 18.17
CA ASN A 78 -14.66 16.44 19.53
C ASN A 78 -13.46 16.86 20.41
N GLU A 79 -12.29 17.15 19.82
CA GLU A 79 -11.14 17.68 20.56
C GLU A 79 -10.76 19.07 20.03
N PRO A 80 -10.66 20.10 20.90
CA PRO A 80 -10.13 21.39 20.50
C PRO A 80 -8.72 21.20 19.96
N ALA A 81 -8.45 21.74 18.77
CA ALA A 81 -7.14 21.68 18.12
C ALA A 81 -6.00 22.39 18.90
N ASP A 82 -6.28 22.94 20.08
CA ASP A 82 -5.38 23.82 20.83
C ASP A 82 -5.61 23.84 22.35
N VAL A 83 -6.19 22.78 22.94
CA VAL A 83 -6.33 22.68 24.40
C VAL A 83 -5.77 21.34 24.87
N ASP A 84 -4.58 21.42 25.45
CA ASP A 84 -3.72 20.32 25.90
C ASP A 84 -3.02 19.56 24.76
N GLN A 85 -1.73 19.29 24.95
CA GLN A 85 -0.78 18.62 24.04
C GLN A 85 -1.13 17.16 23.70
N LYS A 86 -2.41 16.86 23.45
CA LYS A 86 -2.90 15.52 23.16
C LYS A 86 -2.60 15.19 21.69
N PRO A 87 -2.16 13.95 21.42
CA PRO A 87 -1.87 13.52 20.06
C PRO A 87 -3.18 13.48 19.25
N GLN A 88 -3.12 13.99 18.02
CA GLN A 88 -4.24 14.02 17.10
C GLN A 88 -4.75 12.59 16.83
N ARG A 89 -6.08 12.43 16.90
CA ARG A 89 -6.76 11.15 16.77
C ARG A 89 -7.51 11.06 15.45
N PHE A 90 -7.27 9.99 14.71
CA PHE A 90 -7.85 9.76 13.39
C PHE A 90 -8.76 8.53 13.36
N ALA A 91 -9.82 8.61 12.57
CA ALA A 91 -10.85 7.59 12.38
C ALA A 91 -10.51 6.61 11.23
N ASP A 92 -9.59 7.00 10.37
CA ASP A 92 -9.12 6.22 9.24
C ASP A 92 -7.71 6.64 8.83
N LEU A 93 -7.10 5.79 8.01
CA LEU A 93 -5.84 6.03 7.34
C LEU A 93 -5.87 5.40 5.95
N VAL A 94 -4.97 5.86 5.09
CA VAL A 94 -4.73 5.26 3.78
C VAL A 94 -3.28 4.81 3.67
N PHE A 95 -3.06 3.57 3.25
CA PHE A 95 -1.77 3.10 2.78
C PHE A 95 -1.60 3.55 1.34
N VAL A 96 -0.44 4.07 0.98
CA VAL A 96 -0.20 4.58 -0.37
C VAL A 96 1.24 4.34 -0.83
N VAL A 97 1.40 3.85 -2.05
CA VAL A 97 2.68 3.83 -2.78
C VAL A 97 2.51 4.58 -4.10
N LEU A 98 3.54 5.34 -4.46
CA LEU A 98 3.56 6.17 -5.67
C LEU A 98 4.68 5.71 -6.59
N PHE A 99 4.36 5.51 -7.87
CA PHE A 99 5.33 5.23 -8.92
C PHE A 99 5.34 6.39 -9.90
N ALA A 100 6.52 6.95 -10.17
CA ALA A 100 6.68 7.93 -11.23
C ALA A 100 6.39 7.27 -12.59
N VAL A 101 5.43 7.80 -13.32
CA VAL A 101 5.13 7.33 -14.68
C VAL A 101 6.00 8.09 -15.68
N GLN A 102 6.60 7.36 -16.62
CA GLN A 102 7.27 7.93 -17.78
C GLN A 102 6.38 7.76 -19.00
N GLY A 103 6.01 8.88 -19.63
CA GLY A 103 5.07 8.88 -20.75
C GLY A 103 3.61 8.68 -20.31
N ALA A 104 2.79 8.15 -21.21
CA ALA A 104 1.36 7.96 -20.95
C ALA A 104 1.08 6.57 -20.34
N PHE A 105 0.34 6.53 -19.23
CA PHE A 105 -0.12 5.27 -18.64
C PHE A 105 -1.45 4.82 -19.28
N PRO A 106 -1.57 3.58 -19.79
CA PRO A 106 -2.81 3.09 -20.38
C PRO A 106 -3.95 2.99 -19.35
N ALA A 107 -5.04 3.76 -19.53
CA ALA A 107 -6.18 3.77 -18.61
C ALA A 107 -6.88 2.40 -18.48
N GLU A 108 -6.87 1.62 -19.55
CA GLU A 108 -7.33 0.22 -19.61
C GLU A 108 -6.72 -0.65 -18.49
N LEU A 109 -5.45 -0.44 -18.15
CA LEU A 109 -4.78 -1.19 -17.09
C LEU A 109 -5.36 -0.87 -15.72
N LEU A 110 -5.60 0.41 -15.43
CA LEU A 110 -6.20 0.85 -14.16
C LEU A 110 -7.55 0.17 -13.96
N ASN A 111 -8.37 0.14 -15.01
CA ASN A 111 -9.68 -0.50 -14.98
C ASN A 111 -9.57 -2.00 -14.73
N ARG A 112 -8.68 -2.71 -15.42
CA ARG A 112 -8.47 -4.15 -15.21
C ARG A 112 -8.01 -4.47 -13.79
N TRP A 113 -7.07 -3.69 -13.24
CA TRP A 113 -6.65 -3.85 -11.85
C TRP A 113 -7.84 -3.70 -10.90
N ASN A 114 -8.55 -2.57 -11.00
CA ASN A 114 -9.66 -2.24 -10.09
C ASN A 114 -10.86 -3.19 -10.22
N GLN A 115 -11.04 -3.84 -11.38
CA GLN A 115 -12.06 -4.88 -11.57
C GLN A 115 -11.68 -6.23 -10.95
N THR A 116 -10.39 -6.56 -10.96
CA THR A 116 -9.89 -7.88 -10.51
C THR A 116 -9.49 -7.89 -9.05
N HIS A 117 -9.15 -6.73 -8.47
CA HIS A 117 -8.71 -6.60 -7.09
C HIS A 117 -9.79 -5.92 -6.25
N ARG A 118 -10.34 -6.68 -5.30
CA ARG A 118 -11.33 -6.15 -4.35
C ARG A 118 -10.71 -5.16 -3.35
N PHE A 119 -9.43 -5.32 -3.08
CA PHE A 119 -8.66 -4.48 -2.16
C PHE A 119 -7.58 -3.77 -2.97
N GLY A 120 -7.25 -2.53 -2.61
CA GLY A 120 -6.23 -1.75 -3.31
C GLY A 120 -6.76 -1.09 -4.58
N ARG A 121 -6.92 0.23 -4.57
CA ARG A 121 -7.32 1.00 -5.75
C ARG A 121 -6.08 1.53 -6.47
N LEU A 122 -6.05 1.37 -7.78
CA LEU A 122 -5.01 1.91 -8.65
C LEU A 122 -5.54 3.08 -9.46
N PHE A 123 -4.86 4.22 -9.45
CA PHE A 123 -5.25 5.43 -10.19
C PHE A 123 -4.04 6.29 -10.57
N ILE A 124 -4.24 7.25 -11.46
CA ILE A 124 -3.22 8.25 -11.81
C ILE A 124 -3.50 9.54 -11.06
N ASP A 125 -2.50 10.02 -10.33
CA ASP A 125 -2.45 11.35 -9.75
C ASP A 125 -1.71 12.30 -10.70
N ARG A 126 -2.39 13.39 -11.07
CA ARG A 126 -1.91 14.46 -11.96
C ARG A 126 -1.87 15.82 -11.26
N THR A 127 -1.88 15.83 -9.94
CA THR A 127 -1.80 17.08 -9.16
C THR A 127 -0.46 17.80 -9.34
N ASN A 128 0.60 17.08 -9.69
CA ASN A 128 1.89 17.66 -10.05
C ASN A 128 1.95 17.97 -11.56
N PRO A 129 2.25 19.22 -11.96
CA PRO A 129 2.27 19.61 -13.38
C PRO A 129 3.40 18.96 -14.19
N ASP A 130 4.50 18.58 -13.55
CA ASP A 130 5.71 18.08 -14.23
C ASP A 130 5.76 16.56 -14.30
N ARG A 131 4.90 15.85 -13.55
CA ARG A 131 4.98 14.40 -13.41
C ARG A 131 3.64 13.78 -13.04
N GLU A 132 3.30 12.71 -13.73
CA GLU A 132 2.21 11.83 -13.34
C GLU A 132 2.70 10.74 -12.39
N PHE A 133 1.88 10.40 -11.40
CA PHE A 133 2.14 9.31 -10.49
C PHE A 133 1.07 8.23 -10.61
N LEU A 134 1.49 6.99 -10.75
CA LEU A 134 0.64 5.84 -10.55
C LEU A 134 0.57 5.57 -9.05
N VAL A 135 -0.63 5.60 -8.52
CA VAL A 135 -0.90 5.49 -7.09
C VAL A 135 -1.67 4.21 -6.83
N LEU A 136 -1.11 3.34 -5.97
CA LEU A 136 -1.87 2.27 -5.34
C LEU A 136 -2.23 2.72 -3.93
N SER A 137 -3.51 2.66 -3.58
CA SER A 137 -4.00 3.01 -2.25
C SER A 137 -4.86 1.92 -1.62
N LEU A 138 -4.78 1.78 -0.30
CA LEU A 138 -5.69 0.96 0.50
C LEU A 138 -6.23 1.80 1.67
N ASP A 139 -7.53 2.09 1.64
CA ASP A 139 -8.23 2.82 2.70
C ASP A 139 -8.60 1.88 3.85
N VAL A 140 -8.34 2.32 5.08
CA VAL A 140 -8.61 1.56 6.30
C VAL A 140 -9.34 2.44 7.29
N SER A 141 -10.57 2.06 7.63
CA SER A 141 -11.31 2.67 8.74
C SER A 141 -11.08 1.90 10.04
N VAL A 142 -10.89 2.64 11.13
CA VAL A 142 -10.94 2.14 12.53
C VAL A 142 -12.15 2.65 13.28
N ALA A 143 -13.00 3.45 12.61
CA ALA A 143 -14.21 3.98 13.18
C ALA A 143 -15.15 2.83 13.58
N GLY A 144 -15.70 2.90 14.80
CA GLY A 144 -16.56 1.86 15.35
C GLY A 144 -15.84 0.77 16.15
N GLY A 145 -14.51 0.88 16.32
CA GLY A 145 -13.72 -0.05 17.13
C GLY A 145 -13.10 -1.14 16.28
N ALA A 146 -11.84 -0.94 15.90
CA ALA A 146 -10.99 -1.97 15.32
C ALA A 146 -10.23 -2.72 16.43
N THR A 147 -9.60 -3.85 16.13
CA THR A 147 -8.60 -4.44 17.03
C THR A 147 -7.19 -4.16 16.52
N THR A 148 -6.18 -4.29 17.38
CA THR A 148 -4.77 -4.25 16.93
C THR A 148 -4.50 -5.35 15.88
N ALA A 149 -5.09 -6.54 16.07
CA ALA A 149 -5.01 -7.63 15.10
C ALA A 149 -5.60 -7.23 13.72
N TYR A 150 -6.73 -6.53 13.70
CA TYR A 150 -7.31 -6.00 12.45
C TYR A 150 -6.31 -5.12 11.69
N LEU A 151 -5.66 -4.17 12.36
CA LEU A 151 -4.67 -3.30 11.71
C LEU A 151 -3.44 -4.06 11.20
N ARG A 152 -2.98 -5.08 11.94
CA ARG A 152 -1.93 -5.99 11.45
C ARG A 152 -2.37 -6.77 10.22
N HIS A 153 -3.62 -7.20 10.16
CA HIS A 153 -4.16 -7.85 8.97
C HIS A 153 -4.26 -6.90 7.77
N GLN A 154 -4.61 -5.62 7.99
CA GLN A 154 -4.57 -4.61 6.92
C GLN A 154 -3.16 -4.42 6.36
N LEU A 155 -2.13 -4.41 7.22
CA LEU A 155 -0.74 -4.37 6.80
C LEU A 155 -0.35 -5.61 5.98
N ALA A 156 -0.80 -6.81 6.36
CA ALA A 156 -0.55 -8.03 5.61
C ALA A 156 -1.25 -8.02 4.23
N ILE A 157 -2.47 -7.48 4.15
CA ILE A 157 -3.19 -7.28 2.89
C ILE A 157 -2.42 -6.30 2.01
N TRP A 158 -1.98 -5.17 2.57
CA TRP A 158 -1.16 -4.18 1.89
C TRP A 158 0.10 -4.79 1.28
N ASP A 159 0.87 -5.54 2.06
CA ASP A 159 2.09 -6.20 1.60
C ASP A 159 1.81 -7.22 0.48
N SER A 160 0.70 -7.95 0.58
CA SER A 160 0.24 -8.84 -0.49
C SER A 160 -0.10 -8.09 -1.78
N LEU A 161 -0.76 -6.94 -1.69
CA LEU A 161 -1.09 -6.10 -2.85
C LEU A 161 0.17 -5.54 -3.52
N MET A 162 1.14 -5.05 -2.73
CA MET A 162 2.41 -4.57 -3.27
C MET A 162 3.18 -5.68 -4.02
N ARG A 163 3.24 -6.89 -3.45
CA ARG A 163 3.89 -8.04 -4.08
C ARG A 163 3.21 -8.48 -5.37
N GLN A 164 1.90 -8.32 -5.49
CA GLN A 164 1.12 -8.66 -6.68
C GLN A 164 1.25 -7.58 -7.77
N LEU A 165 1.27 -6.31 -7.38
CA LEU A 165 1.22 -5.19 -8.32
C LEU A 165 2.41 -5.17 -9.28
N VAL A 166 3.64 -5.32 -8.78
CA VAL A 166 4.84 -5.18 -9.61
C VAL A 166 4.94 -6.25 -10.70
N PRO A 167 4.80 -7.57 -10.40
CA PRO A 167 4.76 -8.60 -11.44
C PRO A 167 3.60 -8.38 -12.42
N TRP A 168 2.42 -8.04 -11.91
CA TRP A 168 1.24 -7.82 -12.75
C TRP A 168 1.45 -6.65 -13.73
N LEU A 169 1.97 -5.51 -13.27
CA LEU A 169 2.28 -4.37 -14.13
C LEU A 169 3.29 -4.74 -15.21
N ARG A 170 4.37 -5.45 -14.84
CA ARG A 170 5.39 -5.89 -15.80
C ARG A 170 4.79 -6.77 -16.89
N ASP A 171 3.98 -7.75 -16.51
CA ASP A 171 3.40 -8.71 -17.45
C ASP A 171 2.37 -8.04 -18.36
N GLU A 172 1.55 -7.13 -17.82
CA GLU A 172 0.54 -6.42 -18.60
C GLU A 172 1.15 -5.36 -19.53
N LEU A 173 2.16 -4.62 -19.09
CA LEU A 173 2.86 -3.66 -19.94
C LEU A 173 3.62 -4.36 -21.07
N ALA A 174 4.21 -5.53 -20.80
CA ALA A 174 4.87 -6.34 -21.83
C ALA A 174 3.92 -6.82 -22.93
N LYS A 175 2.63 -6.99 -22.64
CA LYS A 175 1.59 -7.35 -23.64
C LYS A 175 1.19 -6.16 -24.52
N ILE A 176 1.40 -4.93 -24.06
CA ILE A 176 1.03 -3.69 -24.78
C ILE A 176 2.22 -3.18 -25.62
N ALA A 177 3.44 -3.37 -25.14
CA ALA A 177 4.69 -3.02 -25.83
C ALA A 177 4.99 -3.71 -27.20
N PRO A 178 4.41 -4.85 -27.63
CA PRO A 178 4.83 -5.52 -28.87
C PRO A 178 4.50 -4.78 -30.17
N THR A 179 3.81 -3.63 -30.12
CA THR A 179 3.28 -2.97 -31.33
C THR A 179 4.18 -1.86 -31.91
N VAL A 180 5.36 -1.58 -31.33
CA VAL A 180 6.19 -0.45 -31.77
C VAL A 180 7.21 -0.81 -32.88
N ASN A 181 7.51 -2.10 -33.11
CA ASN A 181 8.62 -2.48 -34.01
C ASN A 181 8.24 -3.24 -35.30
N THR A 182 6.95 -3.44 -35.59
CA THR A 182 6.52 -4.20 -36.80
C THR A 182 5.99 -3.34 -37.94
N GLN A 183 5.92 -2.01 -37.81
CA GLN A 183 5.38 -1.13 -38.85
C GLN A 183 6.42 -0.35 -39.67
N THR A 184 7.72 -0.44 -39.36
CA THR A 184 8.76 0.38 -40.03
C THR A 184 9.46 -0.30 -41.22
N THR A 185 9.17 -1.57 -41.53
CA THR A 185 9.82 -2.29 -42.65
C THR A 185 8.93 -2.55 -43.87
N ALA A 186 7.67 -2.11 -43.89
CA ALA A 186 6.73 -2.43 -44.98
C ALA A 186 6.49 -1.29 -46.01
N SER A 187 7.35 -0.27 -46.07
CA SER A 187 7.15 0.89 -46.97
C SER A 187 8.42 1.34 -47.70
N SER A 188 9.30 0.41 -48.10
CA SER A 188 10.53 0.74 -48.83
C SER A 188 10.79 -0.14 -50.04
N ASP A 189 9.75 -0.57 -50.76
CA ASP A 189 9.91 -1.25 -52.06
C ASP A 189 8.79 -0.87 -53.04
N GLN A 190 8.77 0.41 -53.42
CA GLN A 190 8.20 0.85 -54.71
C GLN A 190 9.19 1.81 -55.37
N VAL A 191 10.28 1.24 -55.89
CA VAL A 191 11.10 1.92 -56.90
C VAL A 191 10.36 1.78 -58.23
N LEU A 192 9.78 2.88 -58.72
CA LEU A 192 9.25 2.97 -60.09
C LEU A 192 10.38 2.64 -61.09
N PRO A 193 10.19 1.71 -62.04
CA PRO A 193 11.12 1.59 -63.16
C PRO A 193 10.90 2.75 -64.14
N MET A 194 11.98 3.53 -64.37
CA MET A 194 12.09 4.47 -65.48
C MET A 194 11.85 3.73 -66.82
N GLN A 195 10.87 4.19 -67.61
CA GLN A 195 10.77 3.83 -69.02
C GLN A 195 11.74 4.69 -69.85
N PRO A 196 12.56 4.10 -70.75
CA PRO A 196 13.30 4.87 -71.73
C PRO A 196 12.40 5.30 -72.90
N ALA A 197 12.69 6.51 -73.39
CA ALA A 197 12.12 7.10 -74.58
C ALA A 197 12.34 6.23 -75.83
N ASN A 198 11.37 6.21 -76.75
CA ASN A 198 11.59 5.78 -78.13
C ASN A 198 10.68 6.53 -79.11
N ALA A 199 11.34 7.05 -80.15
CA ALA A 199 10.92 7.50 -81.49
C ALA A 199 9.98 8.71 -81.61
#